data_AF-A0A6C0I721-F1
#
_entry.id   AF-A0A6C0I721-F1
#
_cell.length_a   1.000
_cell.length_b   1.000
_cell.length_c   1.000
_cell.angle_alpha   90.00
_cell.angle_beta   90.00
_cell.angle_gamma   90.00
#
_symmetry.space_group_name_H-M   'P 1'
#
loop_
_entity.id
_entity.type
_entity.pdbx_description
1 polymer ?
#
loop_
_entity_poly.entity_id
_entity_poly.type
_entity_poly.pdbx_seq_one_letter_code
_entity_poly.pdbx_strand_id
1 'polypeptide(L)'
;MDNRNSDLIKKVLAQTDYTEEKAAAKLQEFNNDVFRVLKDYMGIPEKKTDTKIKSINQEIYKQIRHSLDSSMKEYREKNPVNIEQVITNLTESDENEKLKNGN
;
A
#
# COMPACT_ATOMS: atom_id res chain seq x y z
N MET A 1 26.50 19.44 -7.15
CA MET A 1 25.49 19.10 -8.18
C MET A 1 24.78 17.85 -7.70
N ASP A 2 23.49 17.95 -7.39
CA ASP A 2 22.74 16.90 -6.69
C ASP A 2 22.70 15.57 -7.48
N ASN A 3 23.41 14.55 -6.99
CA ASN A 3 23.52 13.22 -7.61
C ASN A 3 22.15 12.59 -7.96
N ARG A 4 21.11 12.90 -7.18
CA ARG A 4 19.77 12.34 -7.38
C ARG A 4 19.15 12.77 -8.71
N ASN A 5 19.36 14.01 -9.14
CA ASN A 5 18.79 14.49 -10.41
C ASN A 5 19.48 13.83 -11.62
N SER A 6 20.80 13.63 -11.56
CA SER A 6 21.54 12.95 -12.62
C SER A 6 21.06 11.50 -12.81
N ASP A 7 20.78 10.79 -11.72
CA ASP A 7 20.29 9.41 -11.79
C ASP A 7 18.87 9.30 -12.34
N LEU A 8 17.99 10.27 -12.04
CA LEU A 8 16.63 10.31 -12.61
C LEU A 8 16.66 10.63 -14.11
N ILE A 9 17.54 11.56 -14.53
CA ILE A 9 17.73 11.89 -15.94
C ILE A 9 18.22 10.68 -16.72
N LYS A 10 19.22 9.95 -16.23
CA LYS A 10 19.71 8.71 -16.88
C LYS A 10 18.61 7.66 -17.06
N LYS A 11 17.70 7.52 -16.09
CA LYS A 11 16.57 6.59 -16.19
C LYS A 11 15.59 6.97 -17.29
N VAL A 12 15.33 8.27 -17.46
CA VAL A 12 14.50 8.80 -18.54
C VAL A 12 15.19 8.58 -19.89
N LEU A 13 16.46 9.00 -20.02
CA LEU A 13 17.24 8.85 -21.26
C LEU A 13 17.43 7.40 -21.71
N ALA A 14 17.48 6.44 -20.78
CA ALA A 14 17.58 5.02 -21.10
C ALA A 14 16.28 4.43 -21.71
N GLN A 15 15.16 5.13 -21.58
CA GLN A 15 13.83 4.64 -21.97
C GLN A 15 13.11 5.54 -22.97
N THR A 16 13.66 6.74 -23.25
CA THR A 16 13.10 7.73 -24.15
C THR A 16 14.17 8.35 -25.03
N ASP A 17 13.77 8.82 -26.21
CA ASP A 17 14.66 9.57 -27.12
C ASP A 17 14.81 11.05 -26.72
N TYR A 18 14.73 11.37 -25.43
CA TYR A 18 14.92 12.74 -24.96
C TYR A 18 16.40 13.12 -24.91
N THR A 19 16.69 14.41 -25.06
CA THR A 19 18.00 14.97 -24.74
C THR A 19 18.10 15.25 -23.25
N GLU A 20 19.32 15.34 -22.71
CA GLU A 20 19.55 15.57 -21.27
C GLU A 20 18.82 16.83 -20.77
N GLU A 21 18.86 17.92 -21.55
CA GLU A 21 18.14 19.16 -21.26
C GLU A 21 16.62 18.97 -21.24
N LYS A 22 16.07 18.22 -22.20
CA LYS A 22 14.63 17.97 -22.31
C LYS A 22 14.13 17.05 -21.20
N ALA A 23 14.93 16.04 -20.83
CA ALA A 23 14.65 15.16 -19.71
C ALA A 23 14.67 15.92 -18.37
N ALA A 24 15.62 16.83 -18.18
CA ALA A 24 15.69 17.68 -16.99
C ALA A 24 14.49 18.63 -16.90
N ALA A 25 14.11 19.29 -18.01
CA ALA A 25 12.95 20.18 -18.05
C ALA A 25 11.64 19.43 -17.75
N LYS A 26 11.46 18.24 -18.32
CA LYS A 26 10.28 17.38 -18.06
C LYS A 26 10.27 16.85 -16.63
N LEU A 27 11.40 16.41 -16.09
CA LEU A 27 11.47 16.01 -14.68
C LEU A 27 11.12 17.16 -13.74
N GLN A 28 11.54 18.38 -14.04
CA GLN A 28 11.16 19.56 -13.27
C GLN A 28 9.65 19.86 -13.37
N GLU A 29 9.06 19.73 -14.56
CA GLU A 29 7.61 19.88 -14.80
C GLU A 29 6.79 18.85 -13.99
N PHE A 30 7.27 17.60 -13.91
CA PHE A 30 6.59 16.51 -13.22
C PHE A 30 7.08 16.28 -11.78
N ASN A 31 7.70 17.27 -11.14
CA ASN A 31 8.18 17.22 -9.75
C ASN A 31 9.08 16.00 -9.44
N ASN A 32 10.00 15.70 -10.35
CA ASN A 32 10.95 14.58 -10.34
C ASN A 32 10.32 13.18 -10.41
N ASP A 33 9.04 13.08 -10.82
CA ASP A 33 8.37 11.81 -11.05
C ASP A 33 8.70 11.23 -12.44
N VAL A 34 9.72 10.38 -12.50
CA VAL A 34 10.14 9.67 -13.72
C VAL A 34 8.98 8.92 -14.36
N PHE A 35 8.07 8.36 -13.57
CA PHE A 35 6.99 7.53 -14.09
C PHE A 35 5.93 8.36 -14.83
N ARG A 36 5.69 9.61 -14.38
CA ARG A 36 4.83 10.56 -15.09
C ARG A 36 5.46 11.03 -16.39
N VAL A 37 6.75 11.34 -16.38
CA VAL A 37 7.51 11.71 -17.59
C VAL A 37 7.42 10.60 -18.63
N LEU A 38 7.58 9.34 -18.22
CA LEU A 38 7.47 8.18 -19.13
C LEU A 38 6.04 7.98 -19.64
N LYS A 39 5.02 8.15 -18.79
CA LYS A 39 3.62 8.09 -19.23
C LYS A 39 3.29 9.19 -20.23
N ASP A 40 3.76 10.41 -19.98
CA ASP A 40 3.61 11.56 -20.89
C ASP A 40 4.28 11.26 -22.24
N TYR A 41 5.51 10.73 -22.22
CA TYR A 41 6.23 10.31 -23.44
C TYR A 41 5.50 9.20 -24.21
N MET A 42 4.94 8.21 -23.50
CA MET A 42 4.18 7.11 -24.10
C MET A 42 2.75 7.51 -24.51
N GLY A 43 2.33 8.75 -24.26
CA GLY A 43 0.97 9.23 -24.53
C GLY A 43 -0.11 8.53 -23.69
N ILE A 44 0.25 7.94 -22.55
CA ILE A 44 -0.69 7.30 -21.63
C ILE A 44 -1.30 8.40 -20.76
N PRO A 45 -2.57 8.76 -20.96
CA PRO A 45 -3.20 9.76 -20.11
C PRO A 45 -3.20 9.26 -18.66
N GLU A 46 -2.80 10.14 -17.74
CA GLU A 46 -2.96 9.82 -16.31
C GLU A 46 -4.42 9.45 -16.07
N LYS A 47 -4.65 8.22 -15.58
CA LYS A 47 -5.96 7.86 -15.05
C LYS A 47 -6.27 8.88 -13.98
N LYS A 48 -7.19 9.80 -14.29
CA LYS A 48 -7.79 10.67 -13.29
C LYS A 48 -8.24 9.73 -12.18
N THR A 49 -7.59 9.81 -11.03
CA THR A 49 -8.11 9.25 -9.78
C THR A 49 -9.29 10.13 -9.39
N ASP A 50 -10.28 10.25 -10.27
CA ASP A 50 -11.58 10.66 -9.84
C ASP A 50 -11.99 9.50 -8.95
N THR A 51 -11.88 9.70 -7.64
CA THR A 51 -12.77 9.08 -6.68
C THR A 51 -14.17 9.58 -7.03
N LYS A 52 -14.69 9.17 -8.20
CA LYS A 52 -16.09 9.34 -8.56
C LYS A 52 -16.80 8.60 -7.46
N ILE A 53 -17.47 9.36 -6.59
CA ILE A 53 -18.45 8.84 -5.67
C ILE A 53 -19.49 8.19 -6.58
N LYS A 54 -19.36 6.87 -6.81
CA LYS A 54 -20.18 6.20 -7.83
C LYS A 54 -21.64 6.08 -7.36
N SER A 55 -21.90 6.31 -6.07
CA SER A 55 -23.22 6.46 -5.45
C SER A 55 -23.05 6.85 -3.96
N ILE A 56 -24.01 7.60 -3.40
CA ILE A 56 -24.12 7.88 -1.96
C ILE A 56 -24.02 6.58 -1.14
N ASN A 57 -24.66 5.50 -1.61
CA ASN A 57 -24.64 4.22 -0.92
C ASN A 57 -23.23 3.63 -0.83
N GLN A 58 -22.40 3.78 -1.85
CA GLN A 58 -21.02 3.27 -1.83
C GLN A 58 -20.16 4.00 -0.81
N GLU A 59 -20.37 5.30 -0.65
CA GLU A 59 -19.69 6.09 0.36
C GLU A 59 -20.15 5.73 1.77
N ILE A 60 -21.46 5.51 1.96
CA ILE A 60 -22.01 5.00 3.23
C ILE A 60 -21.37 3.65 3.60
N TYR A 61 -21.32 2.69 2.66
CA TYR A 61 -20.70 1.39 2.92
C TYR A 61 -19.20 1.50 3.23
N LYS A 62 -18.49 2.41 2.55
CA LYS A 62 -17.06 2.67 2.80
C LYS A 62 -16.84 3.23 4.21
N GLN A 63 -17.65 4.18 4.64
CA GLN A 63 -17.57 4.77 5.98
C GLN A 63 -17.89 3.75 7.07
N ILE A 64 -18.92 2.92 6.88
CA ILE A 64 -19.26 1.84 7.81
C ILE A 64 -18.07 0.88 7.96
N ARG A 65 -17.46 0.45 6.84
CA ARG A 65 -16.29 -0.43 6.87
C ARG A 65 -15.12 0.20 7.63
N HIS A 66 -14.77 1.44 7.29
CA HIS A 66 -13.68 2.14 7.97
C HIS A 66 -13.90 2.31 9.47
N SER A 67 -15.13 2.63 9.88
CA SER A 67 -15.50 2.74 11.30
C SER A 67 -15.34 1.40 12.04
N LEU A 68 -15.83 0.31 11.43
CA LEU A 68 -15.71 -1.04 12.01
C LEU A 68 -14.24 -1.47 12.12
N ASP A 69 -13.46 -1.30 11.05
CA ASP A 69 -12.04 -1.67 11.01
C ASP A 69 -11.26 -0.90 12.09
N SER A 70 -11.54 0.40 12.23
CA SER A 70 -10.91 1.25 13.24
C SER A 70 -11.27 0.80 14.66
N SER A 71 -12.55 0.51 14.92
CA SER A 71 -13.03 0.04 16.22
C SER A 71 -12.43 -1.33 16.58
N MET A 72 -12.36 -2.26 15.63
CA MET A 72 -11.73 -3.57 15.84
C MET A 72 -10.23 -3.45 16.08
N LYS A 73 -9.55 -2.55 15.38
CA LYS A 73 -8.13 -2.27 15.59
C LYS A 73 -7.89 -1.73 17.00
N GLU A 74 -8.65 -0.72 17.41
CA GLU A 74 -8.55 -0.13 18.75
C GLU A 74 -8.82 -1.18 19.84
N TYR A 75 -9.81 -2.06 19.64
CA TYR A 75 -10.07 -3.16 20.57
C TYR A 75 -8.89 -4.13 20.67
N ARG A 76 -8.27 -4.52 19.55
CA ARG A 76 -7.09 -5.40 19.52
C ARG A 76 -5.87 -4.75 20.16
N GLU A 77 -5.69 -3.45 19.99
CA GLU A 77 -4.61 -2.70 20.63
C GLU A 77 -4.80 -2.62 22.15
N LYS A 78 -6.04 -2.40 22.61
CA LYS A 78 -6.38 -2.37 24.04
C LYS A 78 -6.39 -3.75 24.70
N ASN A 79 -6.72 -4.79 23.94
CA ASN A 79 -6.77 -6.17 24.39
C ASN A 79 -5.77 -7.00 23.58
N PRO A 80 -4.46 -6.82 23.83
CA PRO A 80 -3.46 -7.63 23.17
C PRO A 80 -3.74 -9.10 23.48
N VAL A 81 -3.77 -9.93 22.45
CA VAL A 81 -3.92 -11.38 22.60
C VAL A 81 -2.74 -11.85 23.47
N ASN A 82 -3.04 -12.36 24.66
CA ASN A 82 -2.03 -12.97 25.52
C ASN A 82 -1.62 -14.29 24.89
N ILE A 83 -0.58 -14.24 24.04
CA ILE A 83 -0.08 -15.39 23.29
C ILE A 83 0.33 -16.52 24.23
N GLU A 84 0.88 -16.20 25.41
CA GLU A 84 1.22 -17.16 26.45
C GLU A 84 0.00 -17.98 26.89
N GLN A 85 -1.11 -17.29 27.21
CA GLN A 85 -2.34 -17.93 27.65
C GLN A 85 -2.99 -18.77 26.54
N VAL A 86 -2.88 -18.34 25.28
CA VAL A 86 -3.36 -19.13 24.13
C VAL A 86 -2.54 -20.40 23.94
N ILE A 87 -1.21 -20.32 24.08
CA ILE A 87 -0.31 -21.49 24.02
C ILE A 87 -0.66 -22.47 25.14
N THR A 88 -0.80 -21.99 26.38
CA THR A 88 -1.16 -22.83 27.53
C THR A 88 -2.49 -23.56 27.31
N ASN A 89 -3.53 -22.86 26.86
CA ASN A 89 -4.83 -23.48 26.60
C ASN A 89 -4.77 -24.54 25.48
N LEU A 90 -3.95 -24.33 24.45
CA LEU A 90 -3.75 -25.30 23.37
C LEU A 90 -3.00 -26.54 23.84
N THR A 91 -1.92 -26.36 24.62
CA THR A 91 -1.16 -27.49 25.18
C THR A 91 -1.99 -28.32 26.14
N GLU A 92 -2.79 -27.67 27.00
CA GLU A 92 -3.70 -28.36 27.92
C GLU A 92 -4.81 -29.11 27.17
N SER A 93 -5.31 -28.56 26.06
CA SER A 93 -6.28 -29.25 25.20
C SER A 93 -5.69 -30.52 24.59
N ASP A 94 -4.47 -30.45 24.03
CA ASP A 94 -3.78 -31.59 23.43
C ASP A 94 -3.45 -32.69 24.45
N GLU A 95 -3.08 -32.31 25.68
CA GLU A 95 -2.84 -33.26 26.77
C GLU A 95 -4.14 -33.96 27.21
N ASN A 96 -5.24 -33.21 27.32
CA ASN A 96 -6.55 -33.78 27.66
C ASN A 96 -7.10 -34.72 26.58
N GLU A 97 -6.84 -34.46 25.30
CA GLU A 97 -7.22 -35.37 24.21
C GLU A 97 -6.38 -36.65 24.20
N LYS A 98 -5.06 -36.56 24.47
CA LYS A 98 -4.20 -37.73 24.60
C LYS A 98 -4.61 -38.63 25.77
N LEU A 99 -5.01 -38.04 26.90
CA LEU A 99 -5.52 -38.77 28.06
C LEU A 99 -6.86 -39.45 27.80
N LYS A 100 -7.73 -38.86 26.97
CA LYS A 100 -9.01 -39.47 26.57
C LYS A 100 -8.89 -40.58 25.53
N ASN A 101 -7.91 -40.48 24.64
CA ASN A 101 -7.70 -41.46 23.55
C ASN A 101 -6.73 -42.59 23.92
N GLY A 102 -6.11 -42.52 25.10
CA GLY A 102 -5.14 -43.49 25.61
C GLY A 102 -5.69 -44.55 26.56
N ASN A 103 -7.01 -44.77 26.61
CA ASN A 103 -7.67 -45.76 27.47
C ASN A 103 -8.61 -46.67 26.65
#